data_AF-A0A6J1W1R1-F1
#
_entry.id   AF-A0A6J1W1R1-F1
#
_cell.length_a   1.000
_cell.length_b   1.000
_cell.length_c   1.000
_cell.angle_alpha   90.00
_cell.angle_beta   90.00
_cell.angle_gamma   90.00
#
_symmetry.space_group_name_H-M   'P 1'
#
loop_
_entity.id
_entity.type
_entity.pdbx_description
1 polymer ?
#
loop_
_entity_poly.entity_id
_entity_poly.type
_entity_poly.pdbx_seq_one_letter_code
_entity_poly.pdbx_strand_id
1 'polypeptide(L)'
;MDAVRHVAHCMRNVWYFLLHMGDICNEEMGRPYQKCARIFDSAKDKCERAIPFLSFLCHVVLLFKYLCGLANILLVFCIIPEYIVPFLRRRVAEPVVAMLNRVRAEFEFNITTIHQYEVSVNASKKLSEVAFDIMEEVSQRLQPAREAVGLFGYMSTLVMLYMYLGALLYRKHYLHEDSFDNIYITKSFLEMDAVRRKNKRPSVLPLSPKESTKYIRPTSLVLPRKEQIAYALALARICRQFILVILLIVADFSVYWLFDLVRYHLVGEIVAR
;
A
#
# COMPACT_ATOMS: atom_id res chain seq x y z
N MET A 1 -2.73 32.65 -28.59
CA MET A 1 -1.30 32.66 -28.19
C MET A 1 -1.08 31.99 -26.83
N ASP A 2 -2.07 32.00 -25.93
CA ASP A 2 -1.92 31.46 -24.55
C ASP A 2 -1.79 29.93 -24.46
N ALA A 3 -2.43 29.17 -25.36
CA ALA A 3 -2.32 27.71 -25.40
C ALA A 3 -0.89 27.23 -25.70
N VAL A 4 -0.21 27.86 -26.66
CA VAL A 4 1.18 27.53 -27.03
C VAL A 4 2.14 27.87 -25.88
N ARG A 5 1.89 29.00 -25.19
CA ARG A 5 2.65 29.42 -24.02
C ARG A 5 2.48 28.43 -22.85
N HIS A 6 1.26 27.95 -22.62
CA HIS A 6 0.99 26.92 -21.61
C HIS A 6 1.70 25.60 -21.93
N VAL A 7 1.64 25.13 -23.18
CA VAL A 7 2.30 23.89 -23.60
C VAL A 7 3.82 24.01 -23.44
N ALA A 8 4.42 25.13 -23.84
CA ALA A 8 5.85 25.38 -23.67
C ALA A 8 6.28 25.41 -22.20
N HIS A 9 5.49 26.03 -21.32
CA HIS A 9 5.74 26.03 -19.88
C HIS A 9 5.64 24.62 -19.27
N CYS A 10 4.64 23.83 -19.66
CA CYS A 10 4.50 22.45 -19.22
C CYS A 10 5.69 21.60 -19.68
N MET A 11 6.09 21.69 -20.95
CA MET A 11 7.25 20.98 -21.47
C MET A 11 8.54 21.36 -20.74
N ARG A 12 8.76 22.66 -20.46
CA ARG A 12 9.93 23.13 -19.72
C ARG A 12 9.97 22.57 -18.30
N ASN A 13 8.84 22.57 -17.61
CA ASN A 13 8.77 22.07 -16.23
C ASN A 13 8.97 20.55 -16.17
N VAL A 14 8.39 19.80 -17.12
CA VAL A 14 8.61 18.34 -17.24
C VAL A 14 10.08 18.05 -17.54
N TRP A 15 10.71 18.81 -18.43
CA TRP A 15 12.13 18.64 -18.77
C TRP A 15 13.05 18.94 -17.59
N TYR A 16 12.77 20.02 -16.86
CA TYR A 16 13.51 20.40 -15.66
C TYR A 16 13.44 19.31 -14.58
N PHE A 17 12.23 18.76 -14.36
CA PHE A 17 12.00 17.67 -13.43
C PHE A 17 12.75 16.40 -13.83
N LEU A 18 12.70 16.00 -15.11
CA LEU A 18 13.40 14.81 -15.60
C LEU A 18 14.93 14.93 -15.45
N LEU A 19 15.50 16.13 -15.61
CA LEU A 19 16.94 16.35 -15.44
C LEU A 19 17.39 16.35 -13.97
N HIS A 20 16.55 16.80 -13.03
CA HIS A 20 16.90 16.90 -11.60
C HIS A 20 16.32 15.77 -10.74
N MET A 21 15.62 14.81 -11.35
CA MET A 21 14.96 13.71 -10.63
C MET A 21 15.94 12.87 -9.79
N GLY A 22 17.17 12.65 -10.28
CA GLY A 22 18.20 11.92 -9.55
C GLY A 22 18.72 12.67 -8.32
N ASP A 23 18.92 13.98 -8.46
CA ASP A 23 19.43 14.85 -7.38
C ASP A 23 18.39 15.00 -6.27
N ILE A 24 17.13 15.26 -6.63
CA ILE A 24 16.00 15.34 -5.68
C ILE A 24 15.80 14.01 -4.95
N CYS A 25 15.97 12.87 -5.64
CA CYS A 25 15.85 11.55 -5.02
C CYS A 25 16.92 11.35 -3.95
N ASN A 26 18.17 11.72 -4.20
CA ASN A 26 19.26 11.55 -3.23
C ASN A 26 19.21 12.57 -2.08
N GLU A 27 18.78 13.81 -2.35
CA GLU A 27 18.79 14.91 -1.36
C GLU A 27 17.60 14.84 -0.38
N GLU A 28 16.39 14.61 -0.87
CA GLU A 28 15.18 14.55 -0.02
C GLU A 28 14.99 13.17 0.65
N MET A 29 15.26 12.09 -0.08
CA MET A 29 15.06 10.73 0.44
C MET A 29 16.30 10.19 1.17
N GLY A 30 17.49 10.78 0.97
CA GLY A 30 18.76 10.26 1.49
C GLY A 30 19.06 8.85 0.99
N ARG A 31 20.06 8.15 1.55
CA ARG A 31 20.16 6.69 1.36
C ARG A 31 19.03 6.03 2.17
N PRO A 32 17.96 5.51 1.55
CA PRO A 32 16.74 5.07 2.25
C PRO A 32 17.02 3.99 3.31
N TYR A 33 18.03 3.15 3.08
CA TYR A 33 18.53 2.19 4.06
C TYR A 33 18.96 2.84 5.38
N GLN A 34 19.72 3.95 5.31
CA GLN A 34 20.23 4.64 6.50
C GLN A 34 19.11 5.31 7.29
N LYS A 35 18.12 5.88 6.60
CA LYS A 35 16.96 6.53 7.25
C LYS A 35 16.09 5.50 7.97
N CYS A 36 15.84 4.34 7.33
CA CYS A 36 15.15 3.21 7.96
C CYS A 36 15.89 2.68 9.19
N ALA A 37 17.20 2.43 9.06
CA ALA A 37 18.04 1.94 10.16
C ALA A 37 18.04 2.90 11.37
N ARG A 38 18.08 4.22 11.11
CA ARG A 38 18.11 5.25 12.15
C ARG A 38 16.84 5.32 13.00
N ILE A 39 15.69 4.96 12.43
CA ILE A 39 14.41 4.91 13.17
C ILE A 39 14.45 3.79 14.21
N PHE A 40 14.94 2.60 13.84
CA PHE A 40 15.05 1.48 14.77
C PHE A 40 16.13 1.71 15.83
N ASP A 41 17.27 2.30 15.45
CA ASP A 41 18.32 2.67 16.40
C ASP A 41 17.80 3.72 17.41
N SER A 42 17.06 4.74 16.95
CA SER A 42 16.45 5.75 17.84
C SER A 42 15.34 5.18 18.74
N ALA A 43 14.56 4.22 18.26
CA ALA A 43 13.52 3.56 19.04
C ALA A 43 14.13 2.70 20.17
N LYS A 44 15.23 2.01 19.89
CA LYS A 44 16.02 1.28 20.90
C LYS A 44 16.54 2.23 21.97
N ASP A 45 17.18 3.34 21.59
CA ASP A 45 17.77 4.29 22.53
C ASP A 45 16.72 4.96 23.44
N LYS A 46 15.51 5.18 22.93
CA LYS A 46 14.38 5.69 23.71
C LYS A 46 13.81 4.64 24.65
N CYS A 47 13.76 3.39 24.22
CA CYS A 47 13.32 2.25 25.04
C CYS A 47 14.28 2.00 26.21
N GLU A 48 15.59 1.99 25.97
CA GLU A 48 16.62 1.81 27.01
C GLU A 48 16.60 2.95 28.04
N ARG A 49 16.31 4.18 27.60
CA ARG A 49 16.13 5.33 28.51
C ARG A 49 14.85 5.27 29.33
N ALA A 50 13.77 4.70 28.79
CA ALA A 50 12.48 4.61 29.48
C ALA A 50 12.43 3.46 30.50
N ILE A 51 13.12 2.34 30.22
CA ILE A 51 13.06 1.13 31.06
C ILE A 51 14.47 0.53 31.24
N PRO A 52 15.31 1.09 32.14
CA PRO A 52 16.70 0.65 32.31
C PRO A 52 16.83 -0.77 32.90
N PHE A 53 15.84 -1.24 33.65
CA PHE A 53 15.85 -2.57 34.28
C PHE A 53 15.61 -3.74 33.30
N LEU A 54 14.98 -3.48 32.14
CA LEU A 54 14.62 -4.49 31.14
C LEU A 54 15.22 -4.18 29.76
N SER A 55 16.46 -3.69 29.75
CA SER A 55 17.18 -3.28 28.52
C SER A 55 17.29 -4.39 27.46
N PHE A 56 17.31 -5.67 27.87
CA PHE A 56 17.30 -6.81 26.96
C PHE A 56 16.10 -6.83 26.01
N LEU A 57 14.92 -6.39 26.44
CA LEU A 57 13.71 -6.36 25.60
C LEU A 57 13.82 -5.32 24.48
N CYS A 58 14.53 -4.21 24.71
CA CYS A 58 14.74 -3.17 23.71
C CYS A 58 15.63 -3.66 22.54
N HIS A 59 16.45 -4.69 22.77
CA HIS A 59 17.29 -5.30 21.73
C HIS A 59 16.47 -6.06 20.66
N VAL A 60 15.25 -6.49 20.98
CA VAL A 60 14.34 -7.15 20.03
C VAL A 60 13.96 -6.22 18.87
N VAL A 61 13.94 -4.90 19.11
CA VAL A 61 13.65 -3.88 18.09
C VAL A 61 14.70 -3.89 16.97
N LEU A 62 15.95 -4.25 17.27
CA LEU A 62 17.02 -4.38 16.27
C LEU A 62 16.80 -5.55 15.31
N LEU A 63 16.01 -6.57 15.67
CA LEU A 63 15.69 -7.68 14.77
C LEU A 63 14.86 -7.21 13.56
N PHE A 64 14.05 -6.17 13.75
CA PHE A 64 13.27 -5.56 12.68
C PHE A 64 14.12 -4.71 11.73
N LYS A 65 15.38 -4.38 12.08
CA LYS A 65 16.33 -3.67 11.21
C LYS A 65 16.65 -4.46 9.94
N TYR A 66 16.57 -5.79 9.97
CA TYR A 66 16.74 -6.63 8.77
C TYR A 66 15.68 -6.34 7.70
N LEU A 67 14.48 -5.88 8.08
CA LEU A 67 13.44 -5.46 7.14
C LEU A 67 13.81 -4.19 6.38
N CYS A 68 14.73 -3.35 6.88
CA CYS A 68 15.25 -2.22 6.13
C CYS A 68 16.03 -2.64 4.87
N GLY A 69 16.47 -3.90 4.79
CA GLY A 69 17.03 -4.47 3.56
C GLY A 69 16.00 -4.59 2.42
N LEU A 70 14.70 -4.65 2.73
CA LEU A 70 13.61 -4.65 1.73
C LEU A 70 13.40 -3.26 1.11
N ALA A 71 13.92 -2.19 1.74
CA ALA A 71 13.93 -0.84 1.16
C ALA A 71 14.80 -0.74 -0.11
N ASN A 72 15.56 -1.80 -0.45
CA ASN A 72 16.23 -1.93 -1.74
C ASN A 72 15.27 -1.90 -2.94
N ILE A 73 13.98 -2.23 -2.77
CA ILE A 73 12.97 -2.08 -3.83
C ILE A 73 12.74 -0.59 -4.14
N LEU A 74 12.80 0.28 -3.12
CA LEU A 74 12.70 1.73 -3.28
C LEU A 74 13.98 2.35 -3.89
N LEU A 75 15.14 1.72 -3.70
CA LEU A 75 16.41 2.16 -4.27
C LEU A 75 16.44 2.09 -5.81
N VAL A 76 15.65 1.19 -6.42
CA VAL A 76 15.52 1.09 -7.87
C VAL A 76 15.08 2.42 -8.49
N PHE A 77 14.19 3.15 -7.81
CA PHE A 77 13.70 4.45 -8.28
C PHE A 77 14.74 5.58 -8.25
N CYS A 78 15.75 5.53 -7.37
CA CYS A 78 16.84 6.53 -7.38
C CYS A 78 18.03 6.09 -8.27
N ILE A 79 18.27 4.78 -8.40
CA ILE A 79 19.34 4.23 -9.24
C ILE A 79 19.04 4.45 -10.73
N ILE A 80 17.79 4.23 -11.17
CA ILE A 80 17.41 4.39 -12.58
C ILE A 80 17.70 5.80 -13.12
N PRO A 81 17.28 6.91 -12.45
CA PRO A 81 17.62 8.27 -12.87
C PRO A 81 19.13 8.54 -12.89
N GLU A 82 19.91 8.02 -11.95
CA GLU A 82 21.36 8.25 -11.87
C GLU A 82 22.10 7.76 -13.15
N TYR A 83 21.64 6.65 -13.74
CA TYR A 83 22.18 6.13 -15.00
C TYR A 83 21.61 6.81 -16.26
N ILE A 84 20.35 7.22 -16.23
CA ILE A 84 19.61 7.69 -17.42
C ILE A 84 19.79 9.19 -17.66
N VAL A 85 19.85 10.00 -16.60
CA VAL A 85 20.02 11.47 -16.67
C VAL A 85 21.27 11.92 -17.46
N PRO A 86 22.49 11.36 -17.28
CA PRO A 86 23.66 11.80 -18.05
C PRO A 86 23.53 11.50 -19.55
N PHE A 87 22.81 10.44 -19.91
CA PHE A 87 22.52 10.11 -21.31
C PHE A 87 21.54 11.11 -21.93
N LEU A 88 20.43 11.41 -21.26
CA LEU A 88 19.45 12.42 -21.71
C LEU A 88 20.06 13.81 -21.87
N ARG A 89 20.91 14.21 -20.92
CA ARG A 89 21.59 15.51 -20.95
C ARG A 89 22.46 15.67 -22.19
N ARG A 90 23.35 14.70 -22.46
CA ARG A 90 24.29 14.77 -23.59
C ARG A 90 23.65 14.50 -24.95
N ARG A 91 22.71 13.56 -25.03
CA ARG A 91 22.13 13.12 -26.32
C ARG A 91 20.90 13.90 -26.75
N VAL A 92 20.17 14.51 -25.83
CA VAL A 92 18.90 15.17 -26.15
C VAL A 92 18.88 16.64 -25.73
N ALA A 93 19.27 16.97 -24.50
CA ALA A 93 19.18 18.35 -24.01
C ALA A 93 20.13 19.31 -24.75
N GLU A 94 21.42 18.99 -24.79
CA GLU A 94 22.45 19.82 -25.43
C GLU A 94 22.17 20.13 -26.91
N PRO A 95 21.87 19.14 -27.79
CA PRO A 95 21.59 19.43 -29.19
C PRO A 95 20.28 20.20 -29.41
N VAL A 96 19.23 19.94 -28.61
CA VAL A 96 17.96 20.66 -28.72
C VAL A 96 18.11 22.12 -28.29
N VAL A 97 18.84 22.39 -27.20
CA VAL A 97 19.13 23.76 -26.75
C VAL A 97 20.01 24.48 -27.77
N ALA A 98 21.00 23.81 -28.37
CA ALA A 98 21.83 24.40 -29.43
C ALA A 98 21.00 24.80 -30.66
N MET A 99 20.06 23.96 -31.09
CA MET A 99 19.15 24.28 -32.20
C MET A 99 18.17 25.40 -31.85
N LEU A 100 17.59 25.38 -30.65
CA LEU A 100 16.70 26.45 -30.18
C LEU A 100 17.43 27.79 -30.08
N ASN A 101 18.69 27.80 -29.65
CA ASN A 101 19.50 29.02 -29.59
C ASN A 101 19.83 29.55 -30.99
N ARG A 102 20.06 28.68 -31.98
CA ARG A 102 20.22 29.10 -33.38
C ARG A 102 18.95 29.74 -33.93
N VAL A 103 17.79 29.12 -33.69
CA VAL A 103 16.50 29.70 -34.09
C VAL A 103 16.24 31.01 -33.35
N ARG A 104 16.51 31.06 -32.04
CA ARG A 104 16.36 32.28 -31.24
C ARG A 104 17.22 33.42 -31.77
N ALA A 105 18.46 33.16 -32.16
CA ALA A 105 19.38 34.18 -32.69
C ALA A 105 18.86 34.84 -33.97
N GLU A 106 18.14 34.09 -34.82
CA GLU A 106 17.48 34.64 -36.01
C GLU A 106 16.22 35.49 -35.69
N PHE A 107 15.67 35.35 -34.49
CA PHE A 107 14.45 36.03 -34.04
C PHE A 107 14.67 36.92 -32.79
N GLU A 108 15.91 37.36 -32.52
CA GLU A 108 16.18 38.29 -31.42
C GLU A 108 15.67 39.70 -31.73
N PHE A 109 14.40 39.95 -31.40
CA PHE A 109 13.86 41.30 -31.25
C PHE A 109 13.74 41.63 -29.75
N ASN A 110 14.32 42.77 -29.35
CA ASN A 110 14.31 43.22 -27.96
C ASN A 110 12.93 43.81 -27.61
N ILE A 111 11.99 42.95 -27.23
CA ILE A 111 10.67 43.37 -26.75
C ILE A 111 10.71 43.49 -25.22
N THR A 112 10.74 44.72 -24.74
CA THR A 112 10.53 45.08 -23.34
C THR A 112 9.03 45.01 -23.01
N THR A 113 8.55 43.82 -22.65
CA THR A 113 7.17 43.64 -22.17
C THR A 113 7.10 43.95 -20.68
N ILE A 114 6.71 45.18 -20.36
CA ILE A 114 6.44 45.62 -18.99
C ILE A 114 5.01 45.18 -18.64
N HIS A 115 4.87 44.00 -18.06
CA HIS A 115 3.59 43.55 -17.52
C HIS A 115 3.38 44.13 -16.12
N GLN A 116 2.65 45.24 -16.04
CA GLN A 116 2.12 45.73 -14.76
C GLN A 116 0.77 45.03 -14.50
N TYR A 117 0.79 44.07 -13.58
CA TYR A 117 -0.42 43.46 -13.05
C TYR A 117 -0.82 44.20 -11.77
N GLU A 118 -1.65 45.23 -11.90
CA GLU A 118 -2.37 45.78 -10.75
C GLU A 118 -3.63 44.95 -10.52
N VAL A 119 -3.51 43.92 -9.69
CA VAL A 119 -4.67 43.17 -9.19
C VAL A 119 -5.10 43.81 -7.88
N SER A 120 -6.02 44.77 -7.95
CA SER A 120 -6.71 45.29 -6.76
C SER A 120 -7.76 44.27 -6.32
N VAL A 121 -7.38 43.34 -5.46
CA VAL A 121 -8.31 42.39 -4.87
C VAL A 121 -9.15 43.13 -3.82
N ASN A 122 -10.35 43.57 -4.19
CA ASN A 122 -11.34 44.07 -3.24
C ASN A 122 -12.03 42.87 -2.56
N ALA A 123 -11.25 42.05 -1.85
CA ALA A 123 -11.75 40.88 -1.15
C ALA A 123 -12.31 41.31 0.20
N SER A 124 -13.57 40.98 0.44
CA SER A 124 -14.27 41.25 1.70
C SER A 124 -13.68 40.49 2.90
N LYS A 125 -12.80 39.52 2.67
CA LYS A 125 -12.15 38.67 3.69
C LYS A 125 -10.65 38.54 3.44
N LYS A 126 -9.87 38.47 4.51
CA LYS A 126 -8.43 38.21 4.43
C LYS A 126 -8.16 36.75 4.05
N LEU A 127 -7.06 36.48 3.35
CA LEU A 127 -6.69 35.13 2.90
C LEU A 127 -6.57 34.12 4.08
N SER A 128 -6.11 34.60 5.24
CA SER A 128 -6.03 33.82 6.48
C SER A 128 -7.40 33.44 7.04
N GLU A 129 -8.41 34.29 6.85
CA GLU A 129 -9.78 34.09 7.32
C GLU A 129 -10.49 33.07 6.42
N VAL A 130 -10.26 33.14 5.11
CA VAL A 130 -10.74 32.13 4.15
C VAL A 130 -10.15 30.73 4.44
N ALA A 131 -8.87 30.65 4.78
CA ALA A 131 -8.24 29.38 5.12
C ALA A 131 -8.81 28.77 6.43
N PHE A 132 -9.13 29.63 7.41
CA PHE A 132 -9.74 29.20 8.67
C PHE A 132 -11.16 28.69 8.45
N ASP A 133 -11.98 29.43 7.69
CA ASP A 133 -13.36 29.04 7.34
C ASP A 133 -13.39 27.67 6.62
N ILE A 134 -12.46 27.44 5.68
CA ILE A 134 -12.34 26.13 4.98
C ILE A 134 -11.98 25.02 5.97
N MET A 135 -11.04 25.26 6.87
CA MET A 135 -10.62 24.24 7.84
C MET A 135 -11.74 23.91 8.83
N GLU A 136 -12.50 24.91 9.25
CA GLU A 136 -13.66 24.72 10.11
C GLU A 136 -14.78 23.96 9.40
N GLU A 137 -15.10 24.31 8.15
CA GLU A 137 -16.10 23.58 7.37
C GLU A 137 -15.71 22.10 7.15
N VAL A 138 -14.44 21.84 6.82
CA VAL A 138 -13.91 20.47 6.70
C VAL A 138 -14.02 19.73 8.03
N SER A 139 -13.70 20.39 9.15
CA SER A 139 -13.79 19.76 10.47
C SER A 139 -15.22 19.37 10.84
N GLN A 140 -16.21 20.21 10.52
CA GLN A 140 -17.62 19.94 10.77
C GLN A 140 -18.13 18.79 9.90
N ARG A 141 -17.70 18.72 8.63
CA ARG A 141 -18.05 17.59 7.73
C ARG A 141 -17.40 16.28 8.16
N LEU A 142 -16.22 16.33 8.79
CA LEU A 142 -15.46 15.16 9.21
C LEU A 142 -15.87 14.64 10.60
N GLN A 143 -16.56 15.44 11.40
CA GLN A 143 -17.06 15.08 12.72
C GLN A 143 -17.90 13.77 12.75
N PRO A 144 -18.90 13.56 11.88
CA PRO A 144 -19.66 12.30 11.87
C PRO A 144 -18.78 11.09 11.48
N ALA A 145 -17.80 11.29 10.59
CA ALA A 145 -16.85 10.23 10.24
C ALA A 145 -15.95 9.87 11.43
N ARG A 146 -15.52 10.86 12.22
CA ARG A 146 -14.71 10.65 13.43
C ARG A 146 -15.48 9.90 14.51
N GLU A 147 -16.76 10.23 14.71
CA GLU A 147 -17.65 9.53 15.63
C GLU A 147 -17.89 8.08 15.18
N ALA A 148 -18.09 7.85 13.88
CA ALA A 148 -18.22 6.49 13.32
C ALA A 148 -16.95 5.64 13.52
N VAL A 149 -15.76 6.24 13.35
CA VAL A 149 -14.48 5.56 13.63
C VAL A 149 -14.36 5.21 15.12
N GLY A 150 -14.79 6.11 16.02
CA GLY A 150 -14.87 5.85 17.45
C GLY A 150 -15.77 4.64 17.76
N LEU A 151 -16.97 4.59 17.18
CA LEU A 151 -17.91 3.47 17.32
C LEU A 151 -17.30 2.16 16.82
N PHE A 152 -16.62 2.18 15.68
CA PHE A 152 -15.95 1.01 15.11
C PHE A 152 -14.85 0.48 16.04
N GLY A 153 -14.14 1.37 16.72
CA GLY A 153 -13.15 1.02 17.75
C GLY A 153 -13.77 0.19 18.88
N TYR A 154 -14.89 0.64 19.44
CA TYR A 154 -15.60 -0.11 20.48
C TYR A 154 -16.11 -1.48 19.97
N MET A 155 -16.71 -1.51 18.78
CA MET A 155 -17.16 -2.76 18.16
C MET A 155 -16.01 -3.74 17.92
N SER A 156 -14.84 -3.25 17.53
CA SER A 156 -13.64 -4.07 17.33
C SER A 156 -13.21 -4.77 18.62
N THR A 157 -13.24 -4.07 19.76
CA THR A 157 -12.90 -4.68 21.05
C THR A 157 -13.88 -5.79 21.45
N LEU A 158 -15.18 -5.60 21.19
CA LEU A 158 -16.20 -6.63 21.44
C LEU A 158 -16.01 -7.85 20.55
N VAL A 159 -15.70 -7.65 19.27
CA VAL A 159 -15.38 -8.75 18.33
C VAL A 159 -14.13 -9.51 18.80
N MET A 160 -13.10 -8.79 19.26
CA MET A 160 -11.88 -9.42 19.77
C MET A 160 -12.17 -10.27 21.02
N LEU A 161 -12.98 -9.77 21.94
CA LEU A 161 -13.42 -10.53 23.12
C LEU A 161 -14.25 -11.76 22.72
N TYR A 162 -15.19 -11.61 21.79
CA TYR A 162 -15.99 -12.71 21.26
C TYR A 162 -15.11 -13.81 20.64
N MET A 163 -14.15 -13.42 19.80
CA MET A 163 -13.20 -14.37 19.20
C MET A 163 -12.36 -15.09 20.26
N TYR A 164 -11.93 -14.38 21.30
CA TYR A 164 -11.20 -14.98 22.42
C TYR A 164 -12.04 -16.01 23.18
N LEU A 165 -13.29 -15.68 23.51
CA LEU A 165 -14.22 -16.62 24.15
C LEU A 165 -14.49 -17.83 23.25
N GLY A 166 -14.69 -17.60 21.95
CA GLY A 166 -14.84 -18.67 20.95
C GLY A 166 -13.63 -19.60 20.92
N ALA A 167 -12.40 -19.06 20.99
CA ALA A 167 -11.18 -19.86 21.04
C ALA A 167 -11.06 -20.69 22.33
N LEU A 168 -11.46 -20.14 23.49
CA LEU A 168 -11.48 -20.88 24.75
C LEU A 168 -12.50 -22.03 24.71
N LEU A 169 -13.70 -21.77 24.19
CA LEU A 169 -14.74 -22.79 24.03
C LEU A 169 -14.31 -23.87 23.04
N TYR A 170 -13.69 -23.49 21.93
CA TYR A 170 -13.14 -24.45 20.96
C TYR A 170 -12.08 -25.32 21.62
N ARG A 171 -11.11 -24.74 22.34
CA ARG A 171 -10.09 -25.49 23.09
C ARG A 171 -10.71 -26.45 24.10
N LYS A 172 -11.75 -26.02 24.83
CA LYS A 172 -12.44 -26.87 25.80
C LYS A 172 -13.03 -28.12 25.13
N HIS A 173 -13.78 -27.93 24.04
CA HIS A 173 -14.40 -29.03 23.31
C HIS A 173 -13.34 -29.93 22.66
N TYR A 174 -12.30 -29.35 22.06
CA TYR A 174 -11.20 -30.10 21.44
C TYR A 174 -10.51 -31.06 22.43
N LEU A 175 -10.36 -30.65 23.70
CA LEU A 175 -9.71 -31.45 24.74
C LEU A 175 -10.64 -32.46 25.44
N HIS A 176 -11.95 -32.22 25.49
CA HIS A 176 -12.89 -33.06 26.23
C HIS A 176 -13.73 -33.97 25.32
N GLU A 177 -13.85 -33.64 24.06
CA GLU A 177 -14.71 -34.36 23.12
C GLU A 177 -13.84 -34.95 21.99
N ASP A 178 -13.63 -36.27 22.04
CA ASP A 178 -12.80 -36.99 21.06
C ASP A 178 -13.35 -36.87 19.63
N SER A 179 -14.65 -36.56 19.45
CA SER A 179 -15.27 -36.34 18.13
C SER A 179 -15.12 -34.92 17.57
N PHE A 180 -14.69 -33.94 18.38
CA PHE A 180 -14.72 -32.51 18.07
C PHE A 180 -13.44 -32.04 17.36
N ASP A 181 -13.16 -32.58 16.17
CA ASP A 181 -12.02 -32.16 15.31
C ASP A 181 -10.65 -32.79 15.65
N ASN A 182 -10.64 -33.90 16.40
CA ASN A 182 -9.44 -34.71 16.67
C ASN A 182 -9.06 -35.63 15.47
N ILE A 183 -8.91 -35.04 14.28
CA ILE A 183 -8.56 -35.75 13.03
C ILE A 183 -7.06 -35.77 12.72
N TYR A 184 -6.24 -35.08 13.53
CA TYR A 184 -4.83 -34.85 13.24
C TYR A 184 -3.91 -35.84 13.96
N ILE A 185 -3.03 -36.52 13.22
CA ILE A 185 -2.00 -37.41 13.78
C ILE A 185 -0.72 -36.60 14.03
N THR A 186 -0.46 -36.29 15.30
CA THR A 186 0.71 -35.53 15.74
C THR A 186 1.99 -36.39 15.76
N LYS A 187 3.16 -35.73 15.76
CA LYS A 187 4.47 -36.41 15.85
C LYS A 187 4.59 -37.23 17.15
N SER A 188 4.13 -36.68 18.28
CA SER A 188 4.13 -37.37 19.56
C SER A 188 3.29 -38.65 19.54
N PHE A 189 2.17 -38.68 18.81
CA PHE A 189 1.38 -39.91 18.62
C PHE A 189 2.17 -40.97 17.85
N LEU A 190 2.87 -40.58 16.78
CA LEU A 190 3.71 -41.49 15.99
C LEU A 190 4.84 -42.11 16.83
N GLU A 191 5.46 -41.31 17.69
CA GLU A 191 6.51 -41.78 18.62
C GLU A 191 5.97 -42.78 19.64
N MET A 192 4.80 -42.49 20.23
CA MET A 192 4.15 -43.41 21.17
C MET A 192 3.76 -44.75 20.52
N ASP A 193 3.22 -44.73 19.30
CA ASP A 193 2.89 -45.94 18.54
C ASP A 193 4.15 -46.76 18.19
N ALA A 194 5.25 -46.08 17.82
CA ALA A 194 6.53 -46.73 17.53
C ALA A 194 7.11 -47.44 18.77
N VAL A 195 7.06 -46.80 19.94
CA VAL A 195 7.48 -47.42 21.21
C VAL A 195 6.61 -48.63 21.56
N ARG A 196 5.29 -48.54 21.38
CA ARG A 196 4.37 -49.67 21.61
C ARG A 196 4.65 -50.84 20.68
N ARG A 197 4.90 -50.57 19.40
CA ARG A 197 5.26 -51.59 18.41
C ARG A 197 6.57 -52.29 18.77
N LYS A 198 7.59 -51.53 19.22
CA LYS A 198 8.86 -52.09 19.72
C LYS A 198 8.65 -53.03 20.91
N ASN A 199 7.71 -52.69 21.79
CA ASN A 199 7.35 -53.48 22.96
C ASN A 199 6.34 -54.61 22.65
N LYS A 200 6.12 -54.96 21.37
CA LYS A 200 5.16 -55.98 20.91
C LYS A 200 3.73 -55.79 21.42
N ARG A 201 3.35 -54.54 21.70
CA ARG A 201 1.97 -54.15 22.03
C ARG A 201 1.19 -53.86 20.74
N PRO A 202 -0.16 -53.96 20.75
CA PRO A 202 -0.96 -53.61 19.57
C PRO A 202 -0.69 -52.17 19.13
N SER A 203 -0.37 -52.00 17.84
CA SER A 203 -0.15 -50.70 17.20
C SER A 203 -1.35 -50.30 16.36
N VAL A 204 -1.69 -49.01 16.33
CA VAL A 204 -2.84 -48.47 15.58
C VAL A 204 -2.49 -48.27 14.10
N LEU A 205 -1.21 -48.09 13.77
CA LEU A 205 -0.73 -47.94 12.40
C LEU A 205 -0.26 -49.30 11.84
N PRO A 206 -0.42 -49.56 10.52
CA PRO A 206 -0.81 -48.64 9.45
C PRO A 206 -2.32 -48.39 9.36
N LEU A 207 -2.71 -47.19 8.90
CA LEU A 207 -4.11 -46.83 8.69
C LEU A 207 -4.73 -47.62 7.53
N SER A 208 -6.01 -47.98 7.67
CA SER A 208 -6.82 -48.46 6.56
C SER A 208 -7.00 -47.39 5.48
N PRO A 209 -7.18 -47.73 4.19
CA PRO A 209 -7.45 -46.75 3.13
C PRO A 209 -8.70 -45.88 3.39
N LYS A 210 -9.67 -46.38 4.16
CA LYS A 210 -10.82 -45.57 4.59
C LYS A 210 -10.44 -44.55 5.67
N GLU A 211 -9.57 -44.95 6.60
CA GLU A 211 -9.12 -44.14 7.72
C GLU A 211 -8.12 -43.07 7.29
N SER A 212 -7.28 -43.36 6.28
CA SER A 212 -6.32 -42.39 5.73
C SER A 212 -6.98 -41.19 5.04
N THR A 213 -8.27 -41.27 4.73
CA THR A 213 -9.06 -40.13 4.22
C THR A 213 -9.60 -39.25 5.36
N LYS A 214 -9.74 -39.81 6.57
CA LYS A 214 -10.26 -39.12 7.75
C LYS A 214 -9.12 -38.52 8.58
N TYR A 215 -8.07 -39.29 8.82
CA TYR A 215 -6.94 -38.88 9.66
C TYR A 215 -5.78 -38.38 8.83
N ILE A 216 -5.35 -37.16 9.09
CA ILE A 216 -4.31 -36.46 8.32
C ILE A 216 -3.17 -36.02 9.22
N ARG A 217 -1.99 -35.78 8.65
CA ARG A 217 -0.86 -35.22 9.40
C ARG A 217 -0.99 -33.69 9.43
N PRO A 218 -0.69 -33.01 10.54
CA PRO A 218 -0.71 -31.54 10.60
C PRO A 218 0.14 -30.86 9.51
N THR A 219 1.20 -31.54 9.04
CA THR A 219 2.12 -31.01 8.01
C THR A 219 1.78 -31.48 6.61
N SER A 220 0.65 -32.15 6.37
CA SER A 220 0.25 -32.54 5.01
C SER A 220 -0.42 -31.36 4.29
N LEU A 221 -0.07 -31.14 3.02
CA LEU A 221 -0.76 -30.16 2.16
C LEU A 221 -2.20 -30.57 1.79
N VAL A 222 -2.66 -31.74 2.22
CA VAL A 222 -3.97 -32.27 1.91
C VAL A 222 -4.94 -31.89 3.04
N LEU A 223 -5.90 -31.03 2.73
CA LEU A 223 -7.00 -30.69 3.63
C LEU A 223 -8.06 -31.80 3.65
N PRO A 224 -8.82 -31.98 4.75
CA PRO A 224 -9.93 -32.92 4.78
C PRO A 224 -11.11 -32.42 3.94
N ARG A 225 -11.88 -33.34 3.35
CA ARG A 225 -12.98 -33.01 2.40
C ARG A 225 -13.99 -32.01 2.95
N LYS A 226 -14.33 -32.09 4.24
CA LYS A 226 -15.28 -31.18 4.89
C LYS A 226 -14.75 -29.74 4.91
N GLU A 227 -13.48 -29.56 5.29
CA GLU A 227 -12.82 -28.25 5.27
C GLU A 227 -12.64 -27.73 3.85
N GLN A 228 -12.30 -28.59 2.88
CA GLN A 228 -12.18 -28.20 1.49
C GLN A 228 -13.49 -27.62 0.94
N ILE A 229 -14.64 -28.26 1.22
CA ILE A 229 -15.95 -27.79 0.78
C ILE A 229 -16.30 -26.46 1.47
N ALA A 230 -16.08 -26.35 2.78
CA ALA A 230 -16.32 -25.14 3.53
C ALA A 230 -15.47 -23.96 3.00
N TYR A 231 -14.20 -24.21 2.73
CA TYR A 231 -13.27 -23.23 2.17
C TYR A 231 -13.66 -22.84 0.74
N ALA A 232 -14.03 -23.80 -0.11
CA ALA A 232 -14.49 -23.52 -1.47
C ALA A 232 -15.76 -22.65 -1.48
N LEU A 233 -16.72 -22.91 -0.58
CA LEU A 233 -17.92 -22.08 -0.42
C LEU A 233 -17.61 -20.67 0.11
N ALA A 234 -16.62 -20.54 0.99
CA ALA A 234 -16.15 -19.24 1.46
C ALA A 234 -15.47 -18.46 0.33
N LEU A 235 -14.60 -19.11 -0.44
CA LEU A 235 -13.91 -18.53 -1.58
C LEU A 235 -14.91 -18.10 -2.67
N ALA A 236 -15.91 -18.93 -2.98
CA ALA A 236 -16.96 -18.59 -3.94
C ALA A 236 -17.74 -17.33 -3.53
N ARG A 237 -18.01 -17.15 -2.23
CA ARG A 237 -18.65 -15.93 -1.71
C ARG A 237 -17.78 -14.70 -1.95
N ILE A 238 -16.48 -14.80 -1.64
CA ILE A 238 -15.50 -13.74 -1.84
C ILE A 238 -15.39 -13.39 -3.34
N CYS A 239 -15.22 -14.39 -4.20
CA CYS A 239 -15.16 -14.18 -5.66
C CYS A 239 -16.41 -13.48 -6.20
N ARG A 240 -17.60 -13.87 -5.75
CA ARG A 240 -18.85 -13.20 -6.11
C ARG A 240 -18.84 -11.71 -5.75
N GLN A 241 -18.35 -11.37 -4.56
CA GLN A 241 -18.25 -9.97 -4.12
C GLN A 241 -17.22 -9.19 -4.95
N PHE A 242 -16.07 -9.78 -5.26
CA PHE A 242 -15.09 -9.17 -6.15
C PHE A 242 -15.64 -8.90 -7.56
N ILE A 243 -16.38 -9.86 -8.13
CA ILE A 243 -17.01 -9.69 -9.45
C ILE A 243 -17.98 -8.50 -9.43
N LEU A 244 -18.79 -8.35 -8.38
CA LEU A 244 -19.71 -7.22 -8.24
C LEU A 244 -18.97 -5.87 -8.17
N VAL A 245 -17.87 -5.79 -7.42
CA VAL A 245 -17.06 -4.57 -7.33
C VAL A 245 -16.43 -4.23 -8.67
N ILE A 246 -15.89 -5.23 -9.39
CA ILE A 246 -15.31 -5.03 -10.72
C ILE A 246 -16.37 -4.53 -11.71
N LEU A 247 -17.57 -5.11 -11.70
CA LEU A 247 -18.68 -4.67 -12.54
C LEU A 247 -19.06 -3.21 -12.27
N LEU A 248 -19.07 -2.80 -11.00
CA LEU A 248 -19.37 -1.42 -10.61
C LEU A 248 -18.29 -0.44 -11.14
N ILE A 249 -17.01 -0.78 -11.00
CA ILE A 249 -15.90 0.03 -11.55
C ILE A 249 -16.01 0.15 -13.07
N VAL A 250 -16.33 -0.94 -13.78
CA VAL A 250 -16.52 -0.91 -15.23
C VAL A 250 -17.72 -0.04 -15.62
N ALA A 251 -18.82 -0.12 -14.87
CA ALA A 251 -19.98 0.73 -15.09
C ALA A 251 -19.62 2.22 -14.93
N ASP A 252 -18.95 2.59 -13.85
CA ASP A 252 -18.50 3.96 -13.61
C ASP A 252 -17.57 4.46 -14.73
N PHE A 253 -16.64 3.61 -15.17
CA PHE A 253 -15.73 3.94 -16.26
C PHE A 253 -16.45 4.12 -17.60
N SER A 254 -17.49 3.32 -17.87
CA SER A 254 -18.31 3.45 -19.08
C SER A 254 -19.11 4.75 -19.09
N VAL A 255 -19.66 5.17 -17.94
CA VAL A 255 -20.36 6.45 -17.78
C VAL A 255 -19.39 7.62 -17.97
N TYR A 256 -18.19 7.53 -17.38
CA TYR A 256 -17.14 8.53 -17.60
C TYR A 256 -16.78 8.68 -19.08
N TRP A 257 -16.56 7.56 -19.77
CA TRP A 257 -16.25 7.56 -21.21
C TRP A 257 -17.38 8.14 -22.06
N LEU A 258 -18.63 7.84 -21.72
CA LEU A 258 -19.79 8.41 -22.40
C LEU A 258 -19.82 9.93 -22.25
N PHE A 259 -19.61 10.45 -21.03
CA PHE A 259 -19.57 11.89 -20.81
C PHE A 259 -18.40 12.57 -21.51
N ASP A 260 -17.24 11.93 -21.55
CA ASP A 260 -16.08 12.46 -22.27
C ASP A 260 -16.33 12.53 -23.78
N LEU A 261 -16.96 11.51 -24.35
CA LEU A 261 -17.36 11.49 -25.76
C LEU A 261 -18.38 12.60 -26.07
N VAL A 262 -19.39 12.77 -25.23
CA VAL A 262 -20.39 13.86 -25.37
C VAL A 262 -19.71 15.22 -25.29
N ARG A 263 -18.78 15.42 -24.36
CA ARG A 263 -18.00 16.65 -24.24
C ARG A 263 -17.16 16.92 -25.48
N TYR A 264 -16.52 15.89 -26.03
CA TYR A 264 -15.71 16.02 -27.25
C TYR A 264 -16.56 16.49 -28.44
N HIS A 265 -17.76 15.92 -28.62
CA HIS A 265 -18.67 16.32 -29.70
C HIS A 265 -19.24 17.73 -29.48
N LEU A 266 -19.65 18.08 -28.25
CA LEU A 266 -20.18 19.42 -27.95
C LEU A 266 -19.13 20.52 -28.10
N VAL A 267 -17.89 20.29 -27.68
CA VAL A 267 -16.80 21.27 -27.85
C VAL A 267 -16.38 21.37 -29.32
N GLY A 268 -16.42 20.26 -30.07
CA GLY A 268 -16.21 20.26 -31.52
C GLY A 268 -17.22 21.11 -32.28
N GLU A 269 -18.49 21.11 -31.87
CA GLU A 269 -19.54 21.95 -32.48
C GLU A 269 -19.41 23.44 -32.09
N ILE A 270 -18.90 23.76 -30.89
CA ILE A 270 -18.73 25.15 -30.42
C ILE A 270 -17.54 25.85 -31.09
N VAL A 271 -16.50 25.12 -31.50
CA VAL A 271 -15.32 25.69 -32.19
C VAL A 271 -15.54 25.82 -33.70
N ALA A 272 -16.52 25.11 -34.26
CA ALA A 272 -16.86 25.14 -35.69
C ALA A 272 -17.90 26.22 -36.08
N ARG A 273 -18.34 27.06 -35.13
CA ARG A 273 -19.29 28.17 -35.35
C ARG A 273 -18.65 29.50 -35.02
#